data_AF-A0A257LP61-F1
#
_entry.id   AF-A0A257LP61-F1
#
_cell.length_a   1.000
_cell.length_b   1.000
_cell.length_c   1.000
_cell.angle_alpha   90.00
_cell.angle_beta   90.00
_cell.angle_gamma   90.00
#
_symmetry.space_group_name_H-M   'P 1'
#
loop_
_entity.id
_entity.type
_entity.pdbx_description
1 polymer ?
#
loop_
_entity_poly.entity_id
_entity_poly.type
_entity_poly.pdbx_seq_one_letter_code
_entity_poly.pdbx_strand_id
1 'polypeptide(L)'
;KSLLMQRIPTKAPAEVMPPPESHKELAPTETALLERWIEQGAVYEDHWSFIAPKRPPVPAMADGKSGDNAVDAFVESKLKEHHLSLSRPEEPRALVRRLSLDPTGLLPDPAKVEAFAANPTDTAYSALVDKFLASPAAAEHRGRYWLDYVRYSDTNGLHFDNYRSIWPYRDYVIRSFAENKPFDQFVREQL
;
A
#
# COMPACT_ATOMS: atom_id res chain seq x y z
N LYS A 1 16.44 -17.76 29.51
CA LYS A 1 16.99 -18.70 28.51
C LYS A 1 16.16 -18.62 27.24
N SER A 2 16.76 -18.41 26.07
CA SER A 2 16.05 -18.34 24.78
C SER A 2 15.21 -19.59 24.52
N LEU A 3 13.97 -19.43 24.03
CA LEU A 3 13.05 -20.54 23.72
C LEU A 3 13.58 -21.39 22.55
N LEU A 4 14.30 -20.77 21.62
CA LEU A 4 15.02 -21.44 20.54
C LEU A 4 16.08 -22.41 21.11
N MET A 5 16.91 -21.94 22.05
CA MET A 5 17.96 -22.76 22.68
C MET A 5 17.41 -23.80 23.67
N GLN A 6 16.15 -23.69 24.08
CA GLN A 6 15.48 -24.76 24.83
C GLN A 6 15.05 -25.91 23.93
N ARG A 7 14.71 -25.61 22.66
CA ARG A 7 14.10 -26.55 21.71
C ARG A 7 15.07 -27.23 20.77
N ILE A 8 16.15 -26.56 20.35
CA ILE A 8 17.19 -27.17 19.53
C ILE A 8 17.80 -28.44 20.17
N PRO A 9 18.15 -28.47 21.46
CA PRO A 9 18.77 -29.65 22.07
C PRO A 9 17.77 -30.73 22.50
N THR A 10 16.46 -30.49 22.38
CA THR A 10 15.44 -31.45 22.82
C THR A 10 15.40 -32.66 21.90
N LYS A 11 15.17 -33.86 22.46
CA LYS A 11 14.98 -35.10 21.68
C LYS A 11 13.50 -35.46 21.45
N ALA A 12 12.58 -34.70 22.04
CA ALA A 12 11.15 -34.91 21.90
C ALA A 12 10.70 -34.45 20.50
N PRO A 13 10.15 -35.32 19.65
CA PRO A 13 9.79 -34.98 18.26
C PRO A 13 8.81 -33.81 18.13
N ALA A 14 7.93 -33.62 19.12
CA ALA A 14 6.96 -32.53 19.16
C ALA A 14 7.54 -31.17 19.57
N GLU A 15 8.76 -31.15 20.11
CA GLU A 15 9.39 -29.94 20.66
C GLU A 15 10.71 -29.58 19.98
N VAL A 16 11.39 -30.55 19.35
CA VAL A 16 12.66 -30.33 18.68
C VAL A 16 12.49 -29.37 17.49
N MET A 17 13.43 -28.44 17.37
CA MET A 17 13.50 -27.50 16.26
C MET A 17 14.88 -27.63 15.59
N PRO A 18 14.96 -27.87 14.26
CA PRO A 18 13.83 -27.98 13.32
C PRO A 18 12.96 -29.23 13.52
N PRO A 19 11.66 -29.19 13.18
CA PRO A 19 10.80 -30.36 13.27
C PRO A 19 11.28 -31.49 12.34
N PRO A 20 11.12 -32.77 12.70
CA PRO A 20 11.61 -33.89 11.89
C PRO A 20 11.06 -33.91 10.46
N GLU A 21 9.82 -33.47 10.28
CA GLU A 21 9.13 -33.38 8.98
C GLU A 21 9.77 -32.36 8.03
N SER A 22 10.55 -31.41 8.56
CA SER A 22 11.27 -30.45 7.73
C SER A 22 12.47 -31.08 7.02
N HIS A 23 12.90 -32.28 7.44
CA HIS A 23 14.11 -32.97 6.97
C HIS A 23 15.38 -32.10 7.06
N LYS A 24 15.41 -31.14 8.00
CA LYS A 24 16.57 -30.29 8.29
C LYS A 24 17.12 -30.64 9.66
N GLU A 25 18.42 -30.87 9.73
CA GLU A 25 19.15 -31.12 10.98
C GLU A 25 20.19 -30.01 11.18
N LEU A 26 20.34 -29.56 12.42
CA LEU A 26 21.38 -28.61 12.79
C LEU A 26 22.64 -29.36 13.21
N ALA A 27 23.76 -29.06 12.55
CA ALA A 27 25.05 -29.58 12.96
C ALA A 27 25.46 -28.99 14.32
N PRO A 28 26.29 -29.69 15.13
CA PRO A 28 26.76 -29.17 16.41
C PRO A 28 27.44 -27.80 16.31
N THR A 29 28.13 -27.54 15.20
CA THR A 29 28.78 -26.26 14.90
C THR A 29 27.78 -25.13 14.68
N GLU A 30 26.62 -25.40 14.09
CA GLU A 30 25.55 -24.42 13.85
C GLU A 30 24.83 -24.10 15.15
N THR A 31 24.54 -25.10 15.98
CA THR A 31 23.98 -24.90 17.32
C THR A 31 24.92 -24.05 18.19
N ALA A 32 26.23 -24.33 18.16
CA ALA A 32 27.23 -23.54 18.89
C ALA A 32 27.41 -22.11 18.32
N LEU A 33 27.10 -21.89 17.04
CA LEU A 33 27.08 -20.56 16.44
C LEU A 33 25.87 -19.76 16.95
N LEU A 34 24.69 -20.38 16.97
CA LEU A 34 23.47 -19.76 17.50
C LEU A 34 23.60 -19.43 18.99
N GLU A 35 24.19 -20.33 19.78
CA GLU A 35 24.46 -20.10 21.20
C GLU A 35 25.38 -18.91 21.41
N ARG A 36 26.54 -18.87 20.74
CA ARG A 36 27.47 -17.73 20.82
C ARG A 36 26.85 -16.42 20.37
N TRP A 37 26.06 -16.43 19.30
CA TRP A 37 25.38 -15.23 18.82
C TRP A 37 24.43 -14.67 19.89
N ILE A 38 23.66 -15.55 20.57
CA ILE A 38 22.78 -15.16 21.67
C ILE A 38 23.59 -14.64 22.87
N GLU A 39 24.69 -15.31 23.23
CA GLU A 39 25.58 -14.89 24.34
C GLU A 39 26.25 -13.53 24.06
N GLN A 40 26.54 -13.22 22.79
CA GLN A 40 27.09 -11.93 22.36
C GLN A 40 26.05 -10.80 22.38
N GLY A 41 24.81 -11.06 22.79
CA GLY A 41 23.75 -10.07 22.89
C GLY A 41 22.94 -9.90 21.61
N ALA A 42 22.65 -10.99 20.90
CA ALA A 42 21.75 -10.99 19.74
C ALA A 42 20.48 -10.18 20.03
N VAL A 43 20.25 -9.14 19.23
CA VAL A 43 19.05 -8.31 19.31
C VAL A 43 17.91 -9.06 18.65
N TYR A 44 16.87 -9.37 19.42
CA TYR A 44 15.61 -9.86 18.87
C TYR A 44 14.73 -8.66 18.52
N GLU A 45 14.38 -8.55 17.24
CA GLU A 45 13.39 -7.59 16.77
C GLU A 45 12.05 -8.30 16.56
N ASP A 46 10.96 -7.67 17.00
CA ASP A 46 9.62 -8.16 16.69
C ASP A 46 9.42 -8.20 15.17
N HIS A 47 8.57 -9.12 14.70
CA HIS A 47 8.23 -9.16 13.28
C HIS A 47 7.61 -7.82 12.87
N TRP A 48 8.07 -7.24 11.75
CA TRP A 48 7.70 -5.89 11.29
C TRP A 48 6.20 -5.64 11.24
N SER A 49 5.39 -6.68 10.98
CA SER A 49 3.92 -6.62 10.90
C SER A 49 3.23 -6.47 12.26
N PHE A 50 3.92 -6.78 13.36
CA PHE A 50 3.41 -6.64 14.73
C PHE A 50 3.91 -5.38 15.43
N ILE A 51 4.85 -4.66 14.81
CA ILE A 51 5.31 -3.37 15.31
C ILE A 51 4.35 -2.30 14.82
N ALA A 52 3.66 -1.64 15.77
CA ALA A 52 2.77 -0.54 15.43
C ALA A 52 3.55 0.59 14.73
N PRO A 53 3.12 1.05 13.54
CA PRO A 53 3.80 2.12 12.83
C PRO A 53 3.70 3.42 13.63
N LYS A 54 4.85 4.06 13.86
CA LYS A 54 4.94 5.36 14.54
C LYS A 54 5.00 6.46 13.50
N ARG A 55 4.24 7.54 13.71
CA ARG A 55 4.27 8.71 12.82
C ARG A 55 5.63 9.42 12.95
N PRO A 56 6.47 9.48 11.89
CA PRO A 56 7.75 10.16 11.97
C PRO A 56 7.56 11.69 12.00
N PRO A 57 8.53 12.45 12.52
CA PRO A 57 8.54 13.90 12.38
C PRO A 57 8.63 14.27 10.89
N VAL A 58 7.87 15.28 10.49
CA VAL A 58 7.88 15.78 9.11
C VAL A 58 9.17 16.60 8.89
N PRO A 59 9.95 16.32 7.83
CA PRO A 59 11.15 17.10 7.51
C PRO A 59 10.84 18.57 7.25
N ALA A 60 11.79 19.46 7.55
CA ALA A 60 11.66 20.87 7.21
C ALA A 60 11.81 21.09 5.69
N MET A 61 10.87 21.80 5.07
CA MET A 61 10.96 22.19 3.65
C MET A 61 11.86 23.42 3.47
N ALA A 62 12.50 23.53 2.31
CA ALA A 62 13.54 24.55 2.06
C ALA A 62 12.98 25.99 1.99
N ASP A 63 11.71 26.12 1.62
CA ASP A 63 11.00 27.37 1.39
C ASP A 63 10.20 27.84 2.61
N GLY A 64 10.29 27.14 3.75
CA GLY A 64 9.60 27.48 5.00
C GLY A 64 8.06 27.37 4.92
N LYS A 65 7.52 27.25 3.71
CA LYS A 65 6.17 26.79 3.43
C LYS A 65 6.21 25.30 3.67
N SER A 66 5.87 24.84 4.86
CA SER A 66 5.32 23.49 4.94
C SER A 66 4.03 23.55 4.13
N GLY A 67 4.12 23.26 2.83
CA GLY A 67 2.97 23.14 1.94
C GLY A 67 1.93 22.26 2.63
N ASP A 68 0.67 22.48 2.30
CA ASP A 68 -0.48 21.86 2.97
C ASP A 68 -0.46 20.30 2.98
N ASN A 69 0.56 19.69 2.36
CA ASN A 69 0.81 18.26 2.25
C ASN A 69 2.17 17.83 2.84
N ALA A 70 2.15 17.07 3.93
CA ALA A 70 3.36 16.52 4.56
C ALA A 70 4.13 15.54 3.67
N VAL A 71 3.49 14.91 2.67
CA VAL A 71 4.13 13.96 1.76
C VAL A 71 5.23 14.65 0.94
N ASP A 72 4.97 15.89 0.50
CA ASP A 72 5.91 16.63 -0.34
C ASP A 72 7.22 16.92 0.41
N ALA A 73 7.15 17.16 1.71
CA ALA A 73 8.34 17.33 2.56
C ALA A 73 9.23 16.08 2.61
N PHE A 74 8.63 14.88 2.68
CA PHE A 74 9.38 13.63 2.62
C PHE A 74 10.00 13.39 1.25
N VAL A 75 9.26 13.70 0.17
CA VAL A 75 9.76 13.58 -1.22
C VAL A 75 10.94 14.53 -1.44
N GLU A 76 10.81 15.81 -1.07
CA GLU A 76 11.90 16.78 -1.18
C GLU A 76 13.13 16.39 -0.37
N SER A 77 12.94 15.92 0.87
CA SER A 77 14.05 15.45 1.71
C SER A 77 14.84 14.36 1.00
N LYS A 78 14.14 13.38 0.40
CA LYS A 78 14.79 12.29 -0.35
C LYS A 78 15.44 12.76 -1.64
N LEU A 79 14.82 13.66 -2.38
CA LEU A 79 15.44 14.23 -3.58
C LEU A 79 16.75 14.96 -3.23
N LYS A 80 16.77 15.74 -2.14
CA LYS A 80 17.97 16.45 -1.68
C LYS A 80 19.10 15.49 -1.27
N GLU A 81 18.80 14.41 -0.55
CA GLU A 81 19.76 13.35 -0.22
C GLU A 81 20.42 12.76 -1.48
N HIS A 82 19.68 12.70 -2.59
CA HIS A 82 20.14 12.18 -3.86
C HIS A 82 20.64 13.26 -4.85
N HIS A 83 20.76 14.52 -4.42
CA HIS A 83 21.13 15.66 -5.27
C HIS A 83 20.22 15.86 -6.50
N LEU A 84 18.93 15.55 -6.34
CA LEU A 84 17.88 15.73 -7.34
C LEU A 84 16.95 16.89 -6.96
N SER A 85 16.21 17.39 -7.95
CA SER A 85 15.16 18.39 -7.78
C SER A 85 13.82 17.87 -8.27
N LEU A 86 12.73 18.53 -7.84
CA LEU A 86 11.40 18.24 -8.37
C LEU A 86 11.36 18.47 -9.88
N SER A 87 10.61 17.62 -10.57
CA SER A 87 10.34 17.82 -12.00
C SER A 87 9.51 19.09 -12.20
N ARG A 88 9.73 19.76 -13.33
CA ARG A 88 8.88 20.89 -13.73
C ARG A 88 7.41 20.46 -13.85
N PRO A 89 6.45 21.37 -13.60
CA PRO A 89 5.05 21.11 -13.90
C PRO A 89 4.83 20.66 -15.34
N GLU A 90 3.86 19.78 -15.53
CA GLU A 90 3.50 19.21 -16.83
C GLU A 90 2.70 20.23 -17.68
N GLU A 91 2.75 20.09 -19.00
CA GLU A 91 1.94 20.91 -19.91
C GLU A 91 0.43 20.76 -19.61
N PRO A 92 -0.38 21.84 -19.67
CA PRO A 92 -1.78 21.82 -19.21
C PRO A 92 -2.64 20.70 -19.79
N ARG A 93 -2.47 20.37 -21.06
CA ARG A 93 -3.21 19.28 -21.73
C ARG A 93 -2.83 17.90 -21.18
N ALA A 94 -1.53 17.67 -21.01
CA ALA A 94 -1.03 16.41 -20.46
C ALA A 94 -1.39 16.28 -18.97
N LEU A 95 -1.36 17.40 -18.22
CA LEU A 95 -1.77 17.46 -16.83
C LEU A 95 -3.22 17.01 -16.63
N VAL A 96 -4.18 17.57 -17.38
CA VAL A 96 -5.61 17.18 -17.27
C VAL A 96 -5.83 15.72 -17.70
N ARG A 97 -5.10 15.26 -18.72
CA ARG A 97 -5.19 13.86 -19.15
C ARG A 97 -4.75 12.90 -18.05
N ARG A 98 -3.62 13.18 -17.38
CA ARG A 98 -3.16 12.39 -16.23
C ARG A 98 -4.14 12.47 -15.07
N LEU A 99 -4.61 13.67 -14.76
CA LEU A 99 -5.58 13.93 -13.69
C LEU A 99 -6.91 13.20 -13.91
N SER A 100 -7.30 12.92 -15.16
CA SER A 100 -8.48 12.10 -15.45
C SER A 100 -8.16 10.60 -15.31
N LEU A 101 -7.05 10.15 -15.92
CA LEU A 101 -6.70 8.73 -15.99
C LEU A 101 -6.39 8.12 -14.63
N ASP A 102 -5.68 8.83 -13.75
CA ASP A 102 -5.28 8.29 -12.45
C ASP A 102 -6.48 7.96 -11.55
N PRO A 103 -7.41 8.90 -11.27
CA PRO A 103 -8.56 8.61 -10.44
C PRO A 103 -9.61 7.78 -11.17
N THR A 104 -9.87 8.02 -12.46
CA THR A 104 -11.03 7.41 -13.16
C THR A 104 -10.70 6.25 -14.08
N GLY A 105 -9.44 6.09 -14.50
CA GLY A 105 -9.05 5.13 -15.55
C GLY A 105 -9.50 5.52 -16.97
N LEU A 106 -10.13 6.69 -17.14
CA LEU A 106 -10.74 7.14 -18.39
C LEU A 106 -10.09 8.41 -18.93
N LEU A 107 -10.11 8.56 -20.25
CA LEU A 107 -9.70 9.79 -20.91
C LEU A 107 -10.73 10.90 -20.66
N PRO A 108 -10.28 12.15 -20.46
CA PRO A 108 -11.20 13.27 -20.31
C PRO A 108 -11.82 13.64 -21.65
N ASP A 109 -12.95 14.36 -21.58
CA ASP A 109 -13.56 14.99 -22.75
C ASP A 109 -12.58 16.01 -23.37
N PRO A 110 -12.24 15.89 -24.68
CA PRO A 110 -11.34 16.82 -25.36
C PRO A 110 -11.75 18.29 -25.20
N ALA A 111 -13.04 18.61 -25.18
CA ALA A 111 -13.51 19.99 -25.00
C ALA A 111 -13.13 20.56 -23.63
N LYS A 112 -13.15 19.73 -22.57
CA LYS A 112 -12.75 20.13 -21.22
C LYS A 112 -11.24 20.31 -21.12
N VAL A 113 -10.46 19.50 -21.84
CA VAL A 113 -9.00 19.64 -21.92
C VAL A 113 -8.63 20.99 -22.54
N GLU A 114 -9.25 21.35 -23.67
CA GLU A 114 -8.99 22.63 -24.32
C GLU A 114 -9.43 23.83 -23.47
N ALA A 115 -10.58 23.72 -22.78
CA ALA A 115 -11.06 24.77 -21.87
C ALA A 115 -10.07 25.03 -20.71
N PHE A 116 -9.51 23.98 -20.11
CA PHE A 116 -8.48 24.13 -19.08
C PHE A 116 -7.16 24.65 -19.67
N ALA A 117 -6.73 24.12 -20.81
CA ALA A 117 -5.47 24.51 -21.46
C ALA A 117 -5.46 25.99 -21.87
N ALA A 118 -6.62 26.58 -22.16
CA ALA A 118 -6.74 28.00 -22.46
C ALA A 118 -6.55 28.92 -21.24
N ASN A 119 -6.84 28.44 -20.03
CA ASN A 119 -6.70 29.21 -18.79
C ASN A 119 -6.33 28.31 -17.59
N PRO A 120 -5.08 27.80 -17.53
CA PRO A 120 -4.64 26.89 -16.48
C PRO A 120 -4.37 27.68 -15.19
N THR A 121 -5.31 27.61 -14.26
CA THR A 121 -5.18 28.21 -12.92
C THR A 121 -5.30 27.14 -11.85
N ASP A 122 -4.67 27.36 -10.71
CA ASP A 122 -4.73 26.42 -9.58
C ASP A 122 -6.16 26.16 -9.12
N THR A 123 -7.01 27.20 -9.11
CA THR A 123 -8.44 27.06 -8.81
C THR A 123 -9.17 26.16 -9.80
N ALA A 124 -8.89 26.30 -11.10
CA ALA A 124 -9.48 25.43 -12.12
C ALA A 124 -8.98 24.00 -12.01
N TYR A 125 -7.71 23.82 -11.64
CA TYR A 125 -7.12 22.50 -11.41
C TYR A 125 -7.78 21.80 -10.21
N SER A 126 -7.88 22.47 -9.06
CA SER A 126 -8.53 21.90 -7.86
C SER A 126 -10.00 21.56 -8.12
N ALA A 127 -10.73 22.40 -8.86
CA ALA A 127 -12.12 22.10 -9.24
C ALA A 127 -12.23 20.85 -10.15
N LEU A 128 -11.25 20.61 -11.03
CA LEU A 128 -11.19 19.38 -11.82
C LEU A 128 -10.87 18.16 -10.94
N VAL A 129 -9.94 18.27 -10.00
CA VAL A 129 -9.60 17.22 -9.03
C VAL A 129 -10.87 16.78 -8.29
N ASP A 130 -11.57 17.73 -7.68
CA ASP A 130 -12.81 17.46 -6.93
C ASP A 130 -13.86 16.79 -7.81
N LYS A 131 -14.02 17.27 -9.04
CA LYS A 131 -14.98 16.71 -9.99
C LYS A 131 -14.65 15.27 -10.39
N PHE A 132 -13.39 14.96 -10.63
CA PHE A 132 -12.98 13.60 -10.99
C PHE A 132 -13.10 12.66 -9.80
N LEU A 133 -12.68 13.07 -8.60
CA LEU A 133 -12.80 12.26 -7.39
C LEU A 133 -14.26 12.01 -6.98
N ALA A 134 -15.16 12.96 -7.22
CA ALA A 134 -16.59 12.80 -6.96
C ALA A 134 -17.33 11.96 -8.04
N SER A 135 -16.65 11.55 -9.11
CA SER A 135 -17.29 10.80 -10.19
C SER A 135 -17.50 9.31 -9.83
N PRO A 136 -18.58 8.67 -10.32
CA PRO A 136 -18.76 7.22 -10.14
C PRO A 136 -17.57 6.39 -10.67
N ALA A 137 -16.98 6.83 -11.79
CA ALA A 137 -15.83 6.18 -12.39
C ALA A 137 -14.61 6.16 -11.45
N ALA A 138 -14.43 7.16 -10.59
CA ALA A 138 -13.35 7.14 -9.60
C ALA A 138 -13.56 6.06 -8.53
N ALA A 139 -14.80 5.88 -8.06
CA ALA A 139 -15.14 4.84 -7.11
C ALA A 139 -14.98 3.44 -7.72
N GLU A 140 -15.43 3.25 -8.97
CA GLU A 140 -15.26 2.01 -9.72
C GLU A 140 -13.78 1.68 -9.95
N HIS A 141 -13.00 2.67 -10.40
CA HIS A 141 -11.58 2.51 -10.68
C HIS A 141 -10.78 2.19 -9.41
N ARG A 142 -11.08 2.87 -8.29
CA ARG A 142 -10.45 2.57 -6.99
C ARG A 142 -10.89 1.22 -6.45
N GLY A 143 -12.19 0.91 -6.58
CA GLY A 143 -12.77 -0.37 -6.20
C GLY A 143 -12.10 -1.55 -6.89
N ARG A 144 -11.80 -1.43 -8.19
CA ARG A 144 -11.07 -2.44 -8.96
C ARG A 144 -9.74 -2.84 -8.30
N TYR A 145 -8.92 -1.87 -7.90
CA TYR A 145 -7.65 -2.19 -7.23
C TYR A 145 -7.85 -2.95 -5.92
N TRP A 146 -8.85 -2.58 -5.13
CA TRP A 146 -9.18 -3.33 -3.91
C TRP A 146 -9.60 -4.77 -4.22
N LEU A 147 -10.46 -4.93 -5.21
CA LEU A 147 -10.95 -6.23 -5.66
C LEU A 147 -9.82 -7.12 -6.20
N ASP A 148 -8.82 -6.52 -6.86
CA ASP A 148 -7.60 -7.21 -7.27
C ASP A 148 -6.79 -7.71 -6.04
N TYR A 149 -6.62 -6.89 -5.01
CA TYR A 149 -5.89 -7.28 -3.78
C TYR A 149 -6.54 -8.46 -3.05
N VAL A 150 -7.87 -8.47 -2.97
CA VAL A 150 -8.63 -9.55 -2.32
C VAL A 150 -8.93 -10.72 -3.25
N ARG A 151 -8.40 -10.70 -4.48
CA ARG A 151 -8.56 -11.77 -5.50
C ARG A 151 -10.03 -12.05 -5.82
N TYR A 152 -10.82 -10.99 -5.95
CA TYR A 152 -12.20 -11.09 -6.39
C TYR A 152 -12.28 -11.71 -7.79
N SER A 153 -13.25 -12.60 -8.00
CA SER A 153 -13.56 -13.17 -9.31
C SER A 153 -15.03 -13.57 -9.39
N ASP A 154 -15.70 -13.12 -10.45
CA ASP A 154 -17.08 -13.52 -10.77
C ASP A 154 -17.21 -15.00 -11.18
N THR A 155 -16.09 -15.67 -11.45
CA THR A 155 -16.02 -17.09 -11.84
C THR A 155 -15.15 -17.89 -10.87
N ASN A 156 -15.36 -19.21 -10.80
CA ASN A 156 -14.45 -20.09 -10.06
C ASN A 156 -13.20 -20.46 -10.87
N GLY A 157 -13.19 -20.15 -12.17
CA GLY A 157 -12.12 -20.48 -13.09
C GLY A 157 -12.29 -21.85 -13.75
N LEU A 158 -11.24 -22.32 -14.42
CA LEU A 158 -11.29 -23.52 -15.26
C LEU A 158 -11.47 -24.79 -14.40
N HIS A 159 -12.27 -25.74 -14.94
CA HIS A 159 -12.61 -27.09 -14.43
C HIS A 159 -13.87 -27.24 -13.57
N PHE A 160 -14.27 -26.25 -12.77
CA PHE A 160 -15.53 -26.30 -12.00
C PHE A 160 -16.14 -24.90 -11.83
N ASP A 161 -16.57 -24.30 -12.95
CA ASP A 161 -17.18 -22.96 -12.95
C ASP A 161 -18.66 -22.99 -12.57
N ASN A 162 -18.93 -23.33 -11.31
CA ASN A 162 -20.27 -23.29 -10.75
C ASN A 162 -20.76 -21.83 -10.60
N TYR A 163 -22.08 -21.65 -10.58
CA TYR A 163 -22.65 -20.34 -10.29
C TYR A 163 -22.15 -19.78 -8.95
N ARG A 164 -21.69 -18.53 -8.96
CA ARG A 164 -21.23 -17.82 -7.78
C ARG A 164 -21.88 -16.44 -7.72
N SER A 165 -22.54 -16.13 -6.61
CA SER A 165 -23.21 -14.84 -6.41
C SER A 165 -22.45 -13.97 -5.41
N ILE A 166 -21.24 -13.54 -5.77
CA ILE A 166 -20.42 -12.66 -4.92
C ILE A 166 -20.42 -11.19 -5.37
N TRP A 167 -21.07 -10.86 -6.49
CA TRP A 167 -21.21 -9.50 -6.99
C TRP A 167 -21.78 -8.48 -5.98
N PRO A 168 -22.60 -8.85 -4.97
CA PRO A 168 -23.00 -7.86 -3.95
C PRO A 168 -21.82 -7.32 -3.15
N TYR A 169 -20.74 -8.10 -3.00
CA TYR A 169 -19.49 -7.66 -2.36
C TYR A 169 -18.75 -6.63 -3.23
N ARG A 170 -18.65 -6.87 -4.54
CA ARG A 170 -18.10 -5.88 -5.50
C ARG A 170 -18.85 -4.56 -5.40
N ASP A 171 -20.18 -4.62 -5.44
CA ASP A 171 -21.00 -3.42 -5.40
C ASP A 171 -20.88 -2.70 -4.04
N TYR A 172 -20.74 -3.45 -2.94
CA TYR A 172 -20.43 -2.89 -1.62
C TYR A 172 -19.08 -2.18 -1.59
N VAL A 173 -18.03 -2.75 -2.19
CA VAL A 173 -16.70 -2.12 -2.28
C VAL A 173 -16.78 -0.81 -3.06
N ILE A 174 -17.43 -0.83 -4.23
CA ILE A 174 -17.59 0.38 -5.06
C ILE A 174 -18.37 1.45 -4.31
N ARG A 175 -19.49 1.11 -3.66
CA ARG A 175 -20.26 2.06 -2.84
C ARG A 175 -19.44 2.62 -1.69
N SER A 176 -18.63 1.79 -1.02
CA SER A 176 -17.79 2.24 0.08
C SER A 176 -16.78 3.31 -0.36
N PHE A 177 -16.23 3.20 -1.57
CA PHE A 177 -15.39 4.27 -2.15
C PHE A 177 -16.20 5.50 -2.57
N ALA A 178 -17.38 5.31 -3.19
CA ALA A 178 -18.24 6.41 -3.62
C ALA A 178 -18.75 7.27 -2.44
N GLU A 179 -19.04 6.64 -1.31
CA GLU A 179 -19.50 7.30 -0.07
C GLU A 179 -18.35 7.85 0.77
N ASN A 180 -17.09 7.67 0.33
CA ASN A 180 -15.89 8.02 1.08
C ASN A 180 -15.90 7.42 2.50
N LYS A 181 -16.26 6.13 2.61
CA LYS A 181 -16.34 5.42 3.89
C LYS A 181 -14.99 5.48 4.62
N PRO A 182 -14.98 5.80 5.93
CA PRO A 182 -13.75 5.76 6.72
C PRO A 182 -13.03 4.42 6.59
N PHE A 183 -11.72 4.46 6.32
CA PHE A 183 -10.94 3.25 6.04
C PHE A 183 -10.97 2.23 7.19
N ASP A 184 -10.98 2.71 8.44
CA ASP A 184 -11.07 1.85 9.62
C ASP A 184 -12.41 1.10 9.69
N GLN A 185 -13.51 1.76 9.35
CA GLN A 185 -14.82 1.10 9.24
C GLN A 185 -14.82 0.11 8.07
N PHE A 186 -14.34 0.53 6.90
CA PHE A 186 -14.27 -0.33 5.73
C PHE A 186 -13.50 -1.62 5.99
N VAL A 187 -12.35 -1.55 6.67
CA VAL A 187 -11.56 -2.74 7.02
C VAL A 187 -12.23 -3.60 8.09
N ARG A 188 -12.88 -3.02 9.10
CA ARG A 188 -13.62 -3.79 10.11
C ARG A 188 -14.77 -4.61 9.50
N GLU A 189 -15.43 -4.08 8.49
CA GLU A 189 -16.52 -4.76 7.77
C GLU A 189 -16.03 -5.92 6.87
N GLN A 190 -14.71 -6.15 6.77
CA GLN A 190 -14.09 -7.23 5.96
C GLN A 190 -13.66 -8.45 6.78
N LEU A 191 -13.73 -8.37 8.11
CA LEU A 191 -13.35 -9.42 9.06
C LEU A 191 -14.53 -10.31 9.43
#